data_AF-A0A954DWV6-F1
#
_entry.id   AF-A0A954DWV6-F1
#
_cell.length_a   1.000
_cell.length_b   1.000
_cell.length_c   1.000
_cell.angle_alpha   90.00
_cell.angle_beta   90.00
_cell.angle_gamma   90.00
#
_symmetry.space_group_name_H-M   'P 1'
#
loop_
_entity.id
_entity.type
_entity.pdbx_description
1 polymer ?
#
loop_
_entity_poly.entity_id
_entity_poly.type
_entity_poly.pdbx_seq_one_letter_code
_entity_poly.pdbx_strand_id
1 'polypeptide(L)'
;MSQPLHKLALEDGRYSPEAYRFLFEALETVVRELGRESEEGVARHVSGQELLGGLKRRAGRQFGPLAAQVWRSWGVRESLDWG
;
A
#
# COMPACT_ATOMS: atom_id res chain seq x y z
N MET A 1 -13.27 -5.67 -6.50
CA MET A 1 -11.84 -5.58 -6.94
C MET A 1 -11.82 -5.12 -8.37
N SER A 2 -10.93 -4.18 -8.72
CA SER A 2 -10.61 -3.97 -10.13
C SER A 2 -9.87 -5.23 -10.60
N GLN A 3 -10.54 -6.05 -11.40
CA GLN A 3 -10.04 -7.31 -11.98
C GLN A 3 -8.59 -7.26 -12.56
N PRO A 4 -8.11 -6.14 -13.14
CA PRO A 4 -6.78 -6.06 -13.75
C PRO A 4 -5.61 -6.23 -12.77
N LEU A 5 -5.66 -5.59 -11.59
CA LEU A 5 -4.54 -5.61 -10.64
C LEU A 5 -4.31 -6.99 -10.03
N HIS A 6 -5.41 -7.71 -9.76
CA HIS A 6 -5.33 -9.07 -9.26
C HIS A 6 -4.65 -9.99 -10.30
N LYS A 7 -5.05 -9.87 -11.56
CA LYS A 7 -4.46 -10.67 -12.65
C LYS A 7 -2.97 -10.37 -12.83
N LEU A 8 -2.59 -9.09 -12.85
CA LEU A 8 -1.20 -8.67 -12.96
C LEU A 8 -0.33 -9.17 -11.80
N ALA A 9 -0.85 -9.12 -10.57
CA ALA A 9 -0.15 -9.65 -9.40
C ALA A 9 0.11 -11.16 -9.51
N LEU A 10 -0.87 -11.92 -10.01
CA LEU A 10 -0.73 -13.36 -10.24
C LEU A 10 0.26 -13.68 -11.37
N GLU A 11 0.29 -12.88 -12.44
CA GLU A 11 1.22 -13.05 -13.56
C GLU A 11 2.67 -12.72 -13.15
N ASP A 12 2.88 -11.70 -12.32
CA ASP A 12 4.20 -11.30 -11.83
C ASP A 12 4.76 -12.23 -10.73
N GLY A 13 3.91 -12.65 -9.80
CA GLY A 13 4.22 -13.67 -8.79
C GLY A 13 5.18 -13.26 -7.67
N ARG A 14 5.79 -12.05 -7.69
CA ARG A 14 6.70 -11.60 -6.62
C ARG A 14 5.96 -11.29 -5.30
N TYR A 15 4.76 -10.74 -5.41
CA TYR A 15 3.93 -10.37 -4.27
C TYR A 15 2.49 -10.87 -4.45
N SER A 16 1.81 -11.17 -3.35
CA SER A 16 0.41 -11.60 -3.41
C SER A 16 -0.51 -10.43 -3.81
N PRO A 17 -1.68 -10.69 -4.42
CA PRO A 17 -2.66 -9.64 -4.77
C PRO A 17 -3.07 -8.75 -3.59
N GLU A 18 -3.03 -9.29 -2.37
CA GLU A 18 -3.32 -8.55 -1.13
C GLU A 18 -2.32 -7.44 -0.87
N ALA A 19 -1.03 -7.64 -1.18
CA ALA A 19 -0.01 -6.61 -1.01
C ALA A 19 -0.32 -5.38 -1.88
N TYR A 20 -0.63 -5.60 -3.17
CA TYR A 20 -1.01 -4.52 -4.08
C TYR A 20 -2.26 -3.79 -3.59
N ARG A 21 -3.31 -4.52 -3.20
CA ARG A 21 -4.52 -3.90 -2.65
C ARG A 21 -4.18 -3.05 -1.41
N PHE A 22 -3.42 -3.60 -0.49
CA PHE A 22 -3.05 -2.93 0.75
C PHE A 22 -2.26 -1.63 0.48
N LEU A 23 -1.35 -1.64 -0.50
CA LEU A 23 -0.62 -0.48 -0.97
C LEU A 23 -1.54 0.62 -1.50
N PHE A 24 -2.47 0.29 -2.40
CA PHE A 24 -3.40 1.27 -2.97
C PHE A 24 -4.30 1.89 -1.92
N GLU A 25 -4.85 1.08 -1.00
CA GLU A 25 -5.72 1.59 0.05
C GLU A 25 -4.93 2.46 1.07
N ALA A 26 -3.66 2.13 1.35
CA ALA A 26 -2.79 2.96 2.16
C ALA A 26 -2.46 4.28 1.47
N LEU A 27 -2.15 4.26 0.17
CA LEU A 27 -1.88 5.46 -0.63
C LEU A 27 -3.07 6.41 -0.65
N GLU A 28 -4.28 5.90 -0.89
CA GLU A 28 -5.52 6.69 -0.86
C GLU A 28 -5.72 7.39 0.49
N THR A 29 -5.42 6.68 1.58
CA THR A 29 -5.50 7.24 2.94
C THR A 29 -4.46 8.34 3.14
N VAL A 30 -3.22 8.14 2.70
CA VAL A 30 -2.14 9.13 2.82
C VAL A 30 -2.43 10.39 2.00
N VAL A 31 -2.96 10.25 0.79
CA VAL A 31 -3.36 11.38 -0.06
C VAL A 31 -4.44 12.22 0.63
N ARG A 32 -5.44 11.55 1.20
CA ARG A 32 -6.51 12.18 2.00
C ARG A 32 -5.99 12.90 3.23
N GLU A 33 -5.18 12.22 4.05
CA GLU A 33 -4.62 12.76 5.29
C GLU A 33 -3.76 14.01 5.05
N LEU A 34 -3.07 14.07 3.93
CA LEU A 34 -2.20 15.21 3.58
C LEU A 34 -2.98 16.37 2.95
N GLY A 35 -4.31 16.29 2.83
CA GLY A 35 -5.12 17.31 2.17
C GLY A 35 -4.69 17.53 0.71
N ARG A 36 -4.18 16.47 0.06
CA ARG A 36 -3.67 16.52 -1.32
C ARG A 36 -4.75 16.17 -2.35
N GLU A 37 -6.00 16.13 -1.91
CA GLU A 37 -7.19 16.13 -2.78
C GLU A 37 -7.30 17.54 -3.41
N SER A 38 -6.58 17.78 -4.50
CA SER A 38 -6.61 19.06 -5.21
C SER A 38 -7.91 19.26 -5.98
N GLU A 39 -8.50 20.45 -5.91
CA GLU A 39 -9.65 20.91 -6.72
C GLU A 39 -9.35 20.98 -8.24
N GLU A 40 -8.07 20.88 -8.62
CA GLU A 40 -7.56 21.11 -9.99
C GLU A 40 -6.93 19.85 -10.63
N GLY A 41 -7.14 18.66 -10.05
CA GLY A 41 -6.77 17.39 -10.68
C GLY A 41 -5.28 17.00 -10.62
N VAL A 42 -4.43 17.74 -9.90
CA VAL A 42 -3.01 17.37 -9.69
C VAL A 42 -2.80 16.92 -8.25
N ALA A 43 -3.02 15.63 -7.99
CA ALA A 43 -2.65 15.01 -6.72
C ALA A 43 -1.18 15.33 -6.39
N ARG A 44 -0.92 16.03 -5.28
CA ARG A 44 0.46 16.35 -4.87
C ARG A 44 1.22 15.06 -4.58
N HIS A 45 2.42 14.94 -5.15
CA HIS A 45 3.30 13.77 -5.02
C HIS A 45 3.42 13.29 -3.57
N VAL A 46 3.21 11.99 -3.33
CA VAL A 46 3.46 11.34 -2.04
C VAL A 46 4.89 10.82 -2.03
N SER A 47 5.66 11.20 -1.02
CA SER A 47 7.01 10.67 -0.82
C SER A 47 6.96 9.22 -0.30
N GLY A 48 8.03 8.46 -0.55
CA GLY A 48 8.14 7.09 -0.03
C GLY A 48 8.04 7.05 1.50
N GLN A 49 8.60 8.03 2.21
CA GLN A 49 8.52 8.12 3.67
C GLN A 49 7.08 8.32 4.16
N GLU A 50 6.30 9.18 3.51
CA GLU A 50 4.89 9.39 3.83
C GLU A 50 4.08 8.12 3.61
N LEU A 51 4.32 7.44 2.48
CA LEU A 51 3.66 6.20 2.13
C LEU A 51 3.98 5.07 3.12
N LEU A 52 5.27 4.85 3.42
CA LEU A 52 5.72 3.86 4.40
C LEU A 52 5.15 4.15 5.80
N GLY A 53 5.07 5.42 6.17
CA GLY A 53 4.39 5.85 7.39
C GLY A 53 2.91 5.45 7.41
N GLY A 54 2.19 5.68 6.31
CA GLY A 54 0.80 5.28 6.13
C GLY A 54 0.61 3.76 6.19
N LEU A 55 1.42 3.01 5.45
CA LEU A 55 1.44 1.54 5.45
C LEU A 55 1.63 0.98 6.86
N LYS A 56 2.62 1.49 7.60
CA LYS A 56 2.91 1.06 8.98
C LYS A 56 1.72 1.34 9.90
N ARG A 57 1.13 2.53 9.86
CA ARG A 57 -0.06 2.87 10.66
C ARG A 57 -1.24 1.95 10.33
N ARG A 58 -1.52 1.76 9.04
CA ARG A 58 -2.62 0.91 8.56
C ARG A 58 -2.44 -0.53 9.01
N ALA A 59 -1.24 -1.10 8.86
CA ALA A 59 -0.96 -2.48 9.22
C ALA A 59 -1.05 -2.69 10.73
N GLY A 60 -0.58 -1.72 11.53
CA GLY A 60 -0.76 -1.74 12.98
C GLY A 60 -2.24 -1.71 13.39
N ARG A 61 -3.08 -0.91 12.73
CA ARG A 61 -4.52 -0.86 13.00
C ARG A 61 -5.26 -2.14 12.59
N GLN A 62 -4.89 -2.72 11.44
CA GLN A 62 -5.61 -3.86 10.87
C GLN A 62 -5.15 -5.21 11.42
N PHE A 63 -3.85 -5.38 11.66
CA PHE A 63 -3.24 -6.66 12.00
C PHE A 63 -2.53 -6.65 13.36
N GLY A 64 -2.37 -5.47 13.98
CA GLY A 64 -1.69 -5.33 15.26
C GLY A 64 -0.28 -5.94 15.24
N PRO A 65 0.07 -6.79 16.23
CA PRO A 65 1.40 -7.40 16.30
C PRO A 65 1.71 -8.36 15.15
N LEU A 66 0.71 -8.82 14.40
CA LEU A 66 0.88 -9.73 13.27
C LEU A 66 1.19 -9.02 11.95
N ALA A 67 1.19 -7.68 11.91
CA ALA A 67 1.43 -6.89 10.71
C ALA A 67 2.62 -7.38 9.87
N ALA A 68 3.78 -7.56 10.52
CA ALA A 68 4.98 -8.00 9.84
C ALA A 68 4.89 -9.45 9.32
N GLN A 69 4.16 -10.33 10.02
CA GLN A 69 3.95 -11.72 9.57
C GLN A 69 3.02 -11.77 8.36
N VAL A 70 1.96 -10.96 8.36
CA VAL A 70 1.04 -10.85 7.24
C VAL A 70 1.76 -10.33 6.00
N TRP A 71 2.55 -9.27 6.11
CA TRP A 71 3.35 -8.77 4.98
C TRP A 71 4.33 -9.80 4.44
N ARG A 72 5.04 -10.53 5.32
CA ARG A 72 5.92 -11.63 4.88
C ARG A 72 5.18 -12.74 4.16
N SER A 73 3.94 -13.04 4.57
CA SER A 73 3.11 -14.04 3.88
C SER A 73 2.70 -13.59 2.46
N TRP A 74 2.73 -12.28 2.19
CA TRP A 74 2.47 -11.70 0.88
C TRP A 74 3.73 -11.48 0.04
N GLY A 75 4.90 -11.89 0.52
CA GLY A 75 6.18 -11.70 -0.16
C GLY A 75 6.92 -10.41 0.21
N VAL A 76 6.33 -9.53 1.02
CA VAL A 76 6.94 -8.25 1.45
C VAL A 76 7.79 -8.48 2.70
N ARG A 77 9.10 -8.25 2.58
CA ARG A 77 10.11 -8.51 3.62
C ARG A 77 10.82 -7.25 4.10
N GLU A 78 10.95 -6.25 3.25
CA GLU A 78 11.59 -4.98 3.56
C GLU A 78 10.80 -3.77 3.03
N SER A 79 11.18 -2.56 3.43
CA SER A 79 10.48 -1.35 2.99
C SER A 79 10.61 -1.11 1.48
N LEU A 80 11.72 -1.56 0.88
CA LEU A 80 11.97 -1.41 -0.56
C LEU A 80 11.05 -2.30 -1.42
N ASP A 81 10.48 -3.36 -0.85
CA ASP A 81 9.48 -4.19 -1.53
C ASP A 81 8.18 -3.42 -1.87
N TRP A 82 7.97 -2.26 -1.24
CA TRP A 82 6.82 -1.38 -1.54
C TRP A 82 7.07 -0.42 -2.71
N GLY A 83 8.31 -0.32 -3.22
CA GLY A 83 8.71 0.62 -4.27
C GLY A 83 9.85 1.55 -3.86
#